data_AF-A0AAE8ZNV1-F1
#
_entry.id   AF-A0AAE8ZNV1-F1
#
_cell.length_a   1.000
_cell.length_b   1.000
_cell.length_c   1.000
_cell.angle_alpha   90.00
_cell.angle_beta   90.00
_cell.angle_gamma   90.00
#
_symmetry.space_group_name_H-M   'P 1'
#
loop_
_entity.id
_entity.type
_entity.pdbx_description
1 polymer ?
#
loop_
_entity_poly.entity_id
_entity_poly.type
_entity_poly.pdbx_seq_one_letter_code
_entity_poly.pdbx_strand_id
1 'polypeptide(L)'
;MDQRRKSFKTVYNGSDENRVQTPDHQHHDSDNMSSRLRERRSTRFGELSTAKETANTSNVRTVTNTLKQPNTEYSTKDRQALKKLIIALGNKSRFQEAQNSLEAIEKNLQKARKNRESTEEDMEEAEAEWKFEAMCSGEAYYEDGKWKWRY
;
A
#
# COMPACT_ATOMS: atom_id res chain seq x y z
N MET A 1 57.37 17.41 5.49
CA MET A 1 55.91 17.63 5.60
C MET A 1 55.24 16.30 5.37
N ASP A 2 54.66 15.75 6.44
CA ASP A 2 54.18 14.36 6.49
C ASP A 2 52.85 14.17 5.74
N GLN A 3 52.87 13.31 4.73
CA GLN A 3 51.69 12.78 4.07
C GLN A 3 51.04 11.72 4.98
N ARG A 4 50.11 12.16 5.83
CA ARG A 4 49.30 11.28 6.66
C ARG A 4 48.22 10.60 5.81
N ARG A 5 48.57 9.45 5.20
CA ARG A 5 47.63 8.51 4.58
C ARG A 5 46.54 8.13 5.59
N LYS A 6 45.28 8.47 5.31
CA LYS A 6 44.12 7.97 6.06
C LYS A 6 43.79 6.56 5.56
N SER A 7 44.19 5.54 6.30
CA SER A 7 43.75 4.15 6.06
C SER A 7 42.35 3.97 6.65
N PHE A 8 41.37 3.58 5.84
CA PHE A 8 40.08 3.10 6.33
C PHE A 8 40.28 1.70 6.93
N LYS A 9 40.07 1.58 8.25
CA LYS A 9 40.13 0.30 8.98
C LYS A 9 38.71 -0.25 9.06
N THR A 10 38.36 -1.17 8.18
CA THR A 10 37.13 -1.96 8.28
C THR A 10 37.35 -3.01 9.37
N VAL A 11 36.68 -2.85 10.51
CA VAL A 11 36.67 -3.87 11.57
C VAL A 11 35.38 -4.65 11.43
N TYR A 12 35.51 -5.88 10.95
CA TYR A 12 34.46 -6.90 10.99
C TYR A 12 34.48 -7.56 12.37
N ASN A 13 33.44 -7.37 13.17
CA ASN A 13 33.22 -8.08 14.43
C ASN A 13 31.78 -8.63 14.44
N GLY A 14 31.61 -9.89 14.04
CA GLY A 14 30.70 -10.80 14.77
C GLY A 14 31.45 -11.30 16.01
N SER A 15 30.84 -11.75 17.10
CA SER A 15 29.47 -12.12 17.39
C SER A 15 29.29 -12.13 18.91
N ASP A 16 28.02 -12.12 19.33
CA ASP A 16 27.48 -12.73 20.55
C ASP A 16 27.39 -11.89 21.85
N GLU A 17 26.32 -12.22 22.59
CA GLU A 17 26.01 -11.84 23.98
C GLU A 17 25.24 -10.54 24.24
N ASN A 18 23.98 -10.49 23.80
CA ASN A 18 22.93 -9.79 24.57
C ASN A 18 21.62 -10.57 24.52
N ARG A 19 21.51 -11.54 25.43
CA ARG A 19 20.36 -12.41 25.63
C ARG A 19 19.20 -11.60 26.25
N VAL A 20 18.39 -10.98 25.39
CA VAL A 20 17.03 -10.58 25.78
C VAL A 20 16.14 -11.80 25.58
N GLN A 21 15.60 -12.34 26.67
CA GLN A 21 14.53 -13.34 26.61
C GLN A 21 13.35 -12.73 25.85
N THR A 22 13.18 -13.13 24.60
CA THR A 22 11.93 -12.92 23.87
C THR A 22 10.84 -13.73 24.56
N PRO A 23 9.69 -13.14 24.92
CA PRO A 23 8.53 -13.93 25.29
C PRO A 23 8.20 -14.81 24.08
N ASP A 24 7.99 -16.09 24.35
CA ASP A 24 7.57 -17.10 23.40
C ASP A 24 6.48 -16.51 22.49
N HIS A 25 6.84 -16.18 21.24
CA HIS A 25 5.91 -15.58 20.31
C HIS A 25 5.04 -16.71 19.78
N GLN A 26 4.06 -17.10 20.60
CA GLN A 26 2.96 -17.92 20.15
C GLN A 26 2.35 -17.18 18.97
N HIS A 27 2.51 -17.77 17.79
CA HIS A 27 1.96 -17.30 16.54
C HIS A 27 0.44 -17.37 16.69
N HIS A 28 -0.17 -16.30 17.19
CA HIS A 28 -1.59 -16.14 17.07
C HIS A 28 -1.85 -15.87 15.60
N ASP A 29 -2.24 -16.90 14.87
CA ASP A 29 -2.89 -16.73 13.59
C ASP A 29 -3.98 -15.69 13.81
N SER A 30 -3.78 -14.51 13.22
CA SER A 30 -4.72 -13.41 13.33
C SER A 30 -5.94 -13.83 12.52
N ASP A 31 -6.80 -14.62 13.14
CA ASP A 31 -8.06 -15.03 12.56
C ASP A 31 -8.80 -13.76 12.17
N ASN A 32 -8.82 -13.48 10.86
CA ASN A 32 -9.66 -12.47 10.27
C ASN A 32 -11.08 -12.68 10.82
N MET A 33 -11.77 -11.61 11.22
CA MET A 33 -13.14 -11.67 11.73
C MET A 33 -14.08 -12.47 10.81
N SER A 34 -13.79 -12.52 9.50
CA SER A 34 -14.48 -13.38 8.53
C SER A 34 -14.27 -14.88 8.77
N SER A 35 -13.07 -15.31 9.16
CA SER A 35 -12.74 -16.70 9.51
C SER A 35 -13.55 -17.16 10.73
N ARG A 36 -13.52 -16.37 11.81
CA ARG A 36 -14.29 -16.64 13.05
C ARG A 36 -15.80 -16.73 12.81
N LEU A 37 -16.34 -15.92 11.89
CA LEU A 37 -17.76 -15.96 11.52
C LEU A 37 -18.11 -17.18 10.66
N ARG A 38 -17.20 -17.63 9.79
CA ARG A 38 -17.38 -18.84 8.97
C ARG A 38 -17.34 -20.10 9.84
N GLU A 39 -16.41 -20.19 10.78
CA GLU A 39 -16.25 -21.35 11.65
C GLU A 39 -17.43 -21.56 12.59
N ARG A 40 -17.96 -20.47 13.19
CA ARG A 40 -19.19 -20.50 14.00
C ARG A 40 -20.45 -20.96 13.26
N ARG A 41 -20.46 -20.87 11.93
CA ARG A 41 -21.56 -21.37 11.09
C ARG A 41 -21.33 -22.82 10.65
N SER A 42 -20.07 -23.23 10.51
CA SER A 42 -19.69 -24.56 10.04
C SER A 42 -19.95 -25.65 11.09
N THR A 43 -19.72 -25.36 12.37
CA THR A 43 -19.91 -26.35 13.45
C THR A 43 -21.36 -26.62 13.83
N ARG A 44 -22.34 -25.89 13.26
CA ARG A 44 -23.78 -26.15 13.49
C ARG A 44 -24.40 -27.14 12.51
N PHE A 45 -23.65 -27.68 11.55
CA PHE A 45 -24.22 -28.47 10.47
C PHE A 45 -23.44 -29.75 10.09
N GLY A 46 -22.63 -30.28 11.00
CA GLY A 46 -21.79 -31.44 10.69
C GLY A 46 -21.56 -32.35 11.89
N GLU A 47 -22.59 -33.10 12.29
CA GLU A 47 -22.44 -34.40 12.94
C GLU A 47 -23.74 -35.20 12.78
N LEU A 48 -24.00 -35.62 11.54
CA LEU A 48 -24.88 -36.76 11.26
C LEU A 48 -24.02 -38.02 11.40
N SER A 49 -23.89 -38.51 12.63
CA SER A 49 -23.35 -39.84 12.89
C SER A 49 -24.46 -40.72 13.47
N THR A 50 -24.89 -41.67 12.67
CA THR A 50 -25.81 -42.76 12.99
C THR A 50 -25.27 -43.59 14.17
N ALA A 51 -25.91 -43.47 15.33
CA ALA A 51 -25.83 -44.47 16.40
C ALA A 51 -27.23 -45.01 16.67
N LYS A 52 -27.41 -46.30 16.37
CA LYS A 52 -28.56 -47.07 16.84
C LYS A 52 -28.38 -47.27 18.35
N GLU A 53 -29.28 -46.73 19.16
CA GLU A 53 -29.58 -47.33 20.46
C GLU A 53 -30.94 -46.86 20.98
N THR A 54 -31.64 -47.84 21.55
CA THR A 54 -33.06 -47.85 21.86
C THR A 54 -33.32 -47.26 23.25
N ALA A 55 -34.35 -46.43 23.33
CA ALA A 55 -35.15 -46.05 24.50
C ALA A 55 -34.43 -45.48 25.75
N ASN A 56 -34.81 -44.26 26.14
CA ASN A 56 -35.58 -44.02 27.37
C ASN A 56 -36.09 -42.57 27.40
N THR A 57 -37.40 -42.44 27.61
CA THR A 57 -38.16 -41.19 27.69
C THR A 57 -37.87 -40.43 28.97
N SER A 58 -37.50 -39.15 28.88
CA SER A 58 -37.65 -38.20 29.99
C SER A 58 -37.61 -36.76 29.47
N ASN A 59 -38.81 -36.23 29.20
CA ASN A 59 -39.17 -34.82 29.27
C ASN A 59 -38.25 -33.82 28.55
N VAL A 60 -38.10 -33.93 27.22
CA VAL A 60 -37.68 -32.79 26.41
C VAL A 60 -38.87 -31.82 26.35
N ARG A 61 -38.89 -30.81 27.22
CA ARG A 61 -39.72 -29.62 27.01
C ARG A 61 -39.27 -29.02 25.68
N THR A 62 -40.07 -29.23 24.63
CA THR A 62 -39.91 -28.52 23.36
C THR A 62 -40.14 -27.05 23.64
N VAL A 63 -39.06 -26.32 23.90
CA VAL A 63 -39.11 -24.87 23.89
C VAL A 63 -39.26 -24.49 22.42
N THR A 64 -40.51 -24.31 21.99
CA THR A 64 -40.83 -23.65 20.73
C THR A 64 -40.42 -22.19 20.87
N ASN A 65 -39.12 -21.94 20.76
CA ASN A 65 -38.62 -20.60 20.50
C ASN A 65 -39.27 -20.23 19.18
N THR A 66 -40.33 -19.42 19.22
CA THR A 66 -40.83 -18.69 18.08
C THR A 66 -39.67 -17.82 17.63
N LEU A 67 -38.84 -18.39 16.75
CA LEU A 67 -37.87 -17.65 15.99
C LEU A 67 -38.73 -16.69 15.17
N LYS A 68 -38.93 -15.47 15.71
CA LYS A 68 -39.65 -14.42 15.00
C LYS A 68 -38.98 -14.37 13.63
N GLN A 69 -39.75 -14.73 12.60
CA GLN A 69 -39.30 -14.58 11.24
C GLN A 69 -38.78 -13.14 11.12
N PRO A 70 -37.61 -12.90 10.47
CA PRO A 70 -37.24 -11.54 10.17
C PRO A 70 -38.41 -10.93 9.42
N ASN A 71 -38.97 -9.86 10.00
CA ASN A 71 -40.15 -9.17 9.53
C ASN A 71 -39.89 -8.85 8.05
N THR A 72 -40.48 -9.64 7.16
CA THR A 72 -40.20 -9.53 5.72
C THR A 72 -41.13 -8.45 5.19
N GLU A 73 -40.93 -7.22 5.65
CA GLU A 73 -41.79 -6.08 5.28
C GLU A 73 -41.33 -5.38 4.00
N TYR A 74 -40.18 -5.76 3.45
CA TYR A 74 -39.73 -5.25 2.16
C TYR A 74 -40.17 -6.17 1.03
N SER A 75 -40.89 -5.61 0.06
CA SER A 75 -41.19 -6.30 -1.18
C SER A 75 -39.90 -6.73 -1.88
N THR A 76 -39.94 -7.80 -2.66
CA THR A 76 -38.82 -8.23 -3.52
C THR A 76 -38.28 -7.08 -4.37
N LYS A 77 -39.16 -6.17 -4.80
CA LYS A 77 -38.80 -4.93 -5.52
C LYS A 77 -37.96 -3.99 -4.66
N ASP A 78 -38.35 -3.74 -3.42
CA ASP A 78 -37.63 -2.84 -2.50
C ASP A 78 -36.24 -3.40 -2.17
N ARG A 79 -36.14 -4.72 -2.00
CA ARG A 79 -34.84 -5.38 -1.77
C ARG A 79 -33.91 -5.26 -2.98
N GLN A 80 -34.43 -5.32 -4.19
CA GLN A 80 -33.64 -5.08 -5.41
C GLN A 80 -33.23 -3.61 -5.55
N ALA A 81 -34.14 -2.68 -5.25
CA ALA A 81 -33.84 -1.24 -5.26
C ALA A 81 -32.73 -0.90 -4.25
N LEU A 82 -32.80 -1.44 -3.03
CA LEU A 82 -31.78 -1.25 -2.00
C LEU A 82 -30.41 -1.77 -2.44
N LYS A 83 -30.33 -2.96 -3.07
CA LYS A 83 -29.07 -3.50 -3.61
C LYS A 83 -28.45 -2.57 -4.66
N LYS A 84 -29.26 -2.04 -5.59
CA LYS A 84 -28.80 -1.09 -6.60
C LYS A 84 -28.28 0.21 -5.97
N LEU A 85 -28.99 0.71 -4.96
CA LEU A 85 -28.57 1.91 -4.22
C LEU A 85 -27.22 1.71 -3.53
N ILE A 86 -27.02 0.58 -2.84
CA ILE A 86 -25.76 0.27 -2.14
C ILE A 86 -24.57 0.25 -3.13
N ILE A 87 -24.75 -0.39 -4.29
CA ILE A 87 -23.73 -0.42 -5.34
C ILE A 87 -23.45 0.98 -5.88
N ALA A 88 -24.49 1.75 -6.19
CA ALA A 88 -24.35 3.11 -6.71
C ALA A 88 -23.64 4.03 -5.71
N LEU A 89 -23.97 3.94 -4.43
CA LEU A 89 -23.36 4.74 -3.37
C LEU A 89 -21.88 4.38 -3.17
N GLY A 90 -21.56 3.07 -3.14
CA GLY A 90 -20.18 2.60 -3.03
C GLY A 90 -19.31 2.95 -4.24
N ASN A 91 -19.90 3.02 -5.44
CA ASN A 91 -19.21 3.49 -6.63
C ASN A 91 -18.96 5.00 -6.54
N LYS A 92 -19.94 5.79 -6.10
CA LYS A 92 -19.83 7.25 -6.00
C LYS A 92 -18.66 7.68 -5.11
N SER A 93 -18.47 7.05 -3.95
CA SER A 93 -17.35 7.37 -3.05
C SER A 93 -16.00 7.05 -3.69
N ARG A 94 -15.87 5.88 -4.33
CA ARG A 94 -14.64 5.46 -5.03
C ARG A 94 -14.31 6.38 -6.22
N PHE A 95 -15.32 6.82 -6.97
CA PHE A 95 -15.14 7.79 -8.05
C PHE A 95 -14.63 9.13 -7.53
N GLN A 96 -15.14 9.60 -6.40
CA GLN A 96 -14.67 10.85 -5.80
C GLN A 96 -13.22 10.75 -5.31
N GLU A 97 -12.86 9.66 -4.66
CA GLU A 97 -11.47 9.40 -4.24
C GLU A 97 -10.52 9.35 -5.44
N ALA A 98 -10.93 8.67 -6.52
CA ALA A 98 -10.16 8.60 -7.75
C ALA A 98 -9.98 9.99 -8.39
N GLN A 99 -11.02 10.82 -8.44
CA GLN A 99 -10.94 12.19 -8.96
C GLN A 99 -9.96 13.05 -8.16
N ASN A 100 -10.07 13.01 -6.83
CA ASN A 100 -9.17 13.78 -5.96
C ASN A 100 -7.70 13.33 -6.13
N SER A 101 -7.46 12.02 -6.31
CA SER A 101 -6.12 11.50 -6.55
C SER A 101 -5.55 11.92 -7.91
N LEU A 102 -6.39 11.95 -8.96
CA LEU A 102 -6.01 12.42 -10.29
C LEU A 102 -5.62 13.90 -10.27
N GLU A 103 -6.40 14.74 -9.58
CA GLU A 103 -6.10 16.16 -9.44
C GLU A 103 -4.75 16.38 -8.72
N ALA A 104 -4.48 15.60 -7.67
CA ALA A 104 -3.21 15.65 -6.97
C ALA A 104 -2.01 15.22 -7.85
N ILE A 105 -2.18 14.16 -8.64
CA ILE A 105 -1.16 13.69 -9.59
C ILE A 105 -0.91 14.75 -10.66
N GLU A 106 -1.95 15.35 -11.21
CA GLU A 106 -1.84 16.39 -12.23
C GLU A 106 -1.05 17.61 -11.71
N LYS A 107 -1.37 18.09 -10.51
CA LYS A 107 -0.63 19.19 -9.86
C LYS A 107 0.84 18.85 -9.67
N ASN A 108 1.15 17.64 -9.20
CA ASN A 108 2.53 17.19 -9.03
C ASN A 108 3.29 17.11 -10.35
N LEU A 109 2.63 16.65 -11.41
CA LEU A 109 3.22 16.53 -12.75
C LEU A 109 3.51 17.91 -13.34
N GLN A 110 2.59 18.88 -13.19
CA GLN A 110 2.84 20.26 -13.59
C GLN A 110 4.04 20.88 -12.84
N LYS A 111 4.13 20.65 -11.53
CA LYS A 111 5.28 21.11 -10.73
C LYS A 111 6.60 20.47 -11.20
N ALA A 112 6.60 19.17 -11.45
CA ALA A 112 7.78 18.46 -11.95
C ALA A 112 8.24 18.98 -13.32
N ARG A 113 7.29 19.30 -14.21
CA ARG A 113 7.61 19.92 -15.52
C ARG A 113 8.29 21.27 -15.36
N LYS A 114 7.73 22.17 -14.54
CA LYS A 114 8.32 23.50 -14.28
C LYS A 114 9.72 23.39 -13.67
N ASN A 115 9.90 22.47 -12.71
CA ASN A 115 11.21 22.25 -12.11
C ASN A 115 12.23 21.77 -13.15
N ARG A 116 11.84 20.85 -14.03
CA ARG A 116 12.71 20.36 -15.10
C ARG A 116 13.11 21.50 -16.06
N GLU A 117 12.15 22.30 -16.48
CA GLU A 117 12.38 23.43 -17.39
C GLU A 117 13.33 24.45 -16.78
N SER A 118 13.10 24.85 -15.52
CA SER A 118 14.02 25.73 -14.78
C SER A 118 15.42 25.12 -14.66
N THR A 119 15.55 23.82 -14.35
CA THR A 119 16.88 23.20 -14.28
C THR A 119 17.59 23.12 -15.63
N GLU A 120 16.84 23.01 -16.73
CA GLU A 120 17.40 22.99 -18.08
C GLU A 120 17.90 24.37 -18.48
N GLU A 121 17.14 25.42 -18.16
CA GLU A 121 17.54 26.82 -18.33
C GLU A 121 18.79 27.16 -17.50
N ASP A 122 18.83 26.79 -16.22
CA ASP A 122 19.98 27.02 -15.34
C ASP A 122 21.26 26.34 -15.88
N MET A 123 21.12 25.12 -16.42
CA MET A 123 22.25 24.39 -17.01
C MET A 123 22.72 25.01 -18.33
N GLU A 124 21.80 25.48 -19.18
CA GLU A 124 22.13 26.17 -20.43
C GLU A 124 22.83 27.51 -20.18
N GLU A 125 22.35 28.28 -19.19
CA GLU A 125 22.99 29.54 -18.78
C GLU A 125 24.40 29.29 -18.24
N ALA A 126 24.55 28.35 -17.30
CA ALA A 126 25.87 27.96 -16.83
C ALA A 126 26.76 27.46 -17.99
N GLU A 127 26.18 26.76 -18.97
CA GLU A 127 26.91 26.29 -20.15
C GLU A 127 27.43 27.45 -21.02
N ALA A 128 26.59 28.45 -21.23
CA ALA A 128 26.94 29.65 -21.97
C ALA A 128 28.02 30.47 -21.24
N GLU A 129 27.91 30.61 -19.92
CA GLU A 129 28.88 31.33 -19.09
C GLU A 129 30.27 30.69 -19.17
N TRP A 130 30.39 29.38 -18.94
CA TRP A 130 31.73 28.76 -18.97
C TRP A 130 32.33 28.75 -20.38
N LYS A 131 31.52 28.61 -21.43
CA LYS A 131 31.98 28.73 -22.82
C LYS A 131 32.49 30.13 -23.13
N PHE A 132 31.77 31.16 -22.67
CA PHE A 132 32.18 32.55 -22.81
C PHE A 132 33.50 32.81 -22.08
N GLU A 133 33.62 32.37 -20.83
CA GLU A 133 34.84 32.52 -20.05
C GLU A 133 36.03 31.80 -20.73
N ALA A 134 35.85 30.56 -21.19
CA ALA A 134 36.88 29.81 -21.91
C ALA A 134 37.28 30.47 -23.25
N MET A 135 36.34 31.15 -23.92
CA MET A 135 36.65 31.95 -25.11
C MET A 135 37.49 33.18 -24.75
N CYS A 136 37.11 33.89 -23.70
CA CYS A 136 37.79 35.10 -23.23
C CYS A 136 39.19 34.82 -22.67
N SER A 137 39.39 33.69 -21.99
CA SER A 137 40.70 33.23 -21.52
C SER A 137 41.61 32.77 -22.65
N GLY A 138 41.06 32.53 -23.85
CA GLY A 138 41.77 31.98 -25.00
C GLY A 138 41.97 30.47 -24.94
N GLU A 139 41.38 29.78 -23.96
CA GLU A 139 41.41 28.32 -23.82
C GLU A 139 40.53 27.62 -24.86
N ALA A 140 39.48 28.27 -25.35
CA ALA A 140 38.57 27.73 -26.36
C ALA A 140 38.26 28.73 -27.48
N TYR A 141 37.81 28.22 -28.62
CA TYR A 141 37.35 29.02 -29.74
C TYR A 141 36.25 28.30 -30.52
N TYR A 142 35.45 29.07 -31.27
CA TYR A 142 34.35 28.56 -32.07
C TYR A 142 34.70 28.60 -33.55
N GLU A 143 34.66 27.45 -34.22
CA GLU A 143 35.02 27.30 -35.64
C GLU A 143 34.15 26.21 -36.28
N ASP A 144 33.66 26.45 -37.50
CA ASP A 144 32.80 25.52 -38.26
C ASP A 144 31.58 24.99 -37.48
N GLY A 145 30.97 25.85 -36.64
CA GLY A 145 29.81 25.49 -35.83
C GLY A 145 30.13 24.59 -34.63
N LYS A 146 31.42 24.47 -34.25
CA LYS A 146 31.86 23.62 -33.14
C LYS A 146 32.82 24.37 -32.22
N TRP A 147 32.68 24.12 -30.92
CA TRP A 147 33.64 24.55 -29.91
C TRP A 147 34.88 23.66 -29.96
N LYS A 148 36.06 24.29 -29.97
CA LYS A 148 37.36 23.64 -29.96
C LYS A 148 38.21 24.20 -28.81
N TRP A 149 38.93 23.32 -28.12
CA TRP A 149 39.93 23.73 -27.13
C TRP A 149 41.26 24.06 -27.81
N ARG A 150 41.91 25.12 -27.34
CA ARG A 150 43.31 25.41 -27.67
C ARG A 150 44.18 24.62 -26.70
N TYR A 151 44.73 23.51 -27.18
CA TYR A 151 45.76 22.76 -26.47
C TYR A 151 47.10 23.51 -26.45
#